data_AF-A0A9P4SHK1-F1
#
_entry.id   AF-A0A9P4SHK1-F1
#
_cell.length_a   1.000
_cell.length_b   1.000
_cell.length_c   1.000
_cell.angle_alpha   90.00
_cell.angle_beta   90.00
_cell.angle_gamma   90.00
#
_symmetry.space_group_name_H-M   'P 1'
#
loop_
_entity.id
_entity.type
_entity.pdbx_description
1 polymer ?
#
loop_
_entity_poly.entity_id
_entity_poly.type
_entity_poly.pdbx_seq_one_letter_code
_entity_poly.pdbx_strand_id
1 'polypeptide(L)'
;MTLTRNSQSRSLSPAARDSQISRPNSSLAQKSDQDLSLTQQSDEHKRLSKRQKIIGELVFTEHTFNQDMKVVQDIYMPTCVDIEEMKPEDRKVLFGNADEVQKFSQEFLHALKQAASSIYTLPKSSRFGVKRNSVSTSHSATTEQSVSSGTDIVDEQLDRQTTIGEVFAKHIPQMNKVYGDYIKNQLAASDRLKLIQERPAVKIWLGECQHWAKDITFAWNLDALLVKPTQRLSKYPLLLKDLQMNTAKDHPDYAAIELAVQQTMQVLQDINDSKKRAEVLDSVMNPNRKRKESDTKVPSGLAKAFGRRTEKLRQQVGLTEFVEDTEYIKHAQEFGKHAFELQVVMRDVEKYMEEVQIHVDRCNELMVGFQDWLNVSEGSDPEKASRWIRFARTIQELTATSLPEHKAAIRKSVVEPIGVLWKIYNGGPQKLMNKRKKRLADYSKLKTLKERGESVPAKIKDAGEVYVALNEALKIELPALYKLSKELVENCMRIFIQIQSNWHKTWEMKIKAMMQEQLSDRRLSHEKSDIIADFKADFQIIENDVQNLSICNRSQLEKFYQMASPTFITDGSSLKRPSTMTGSSRVNSMNSD
;
A
#
# COMPACT_ATOMS: atom_id res chain seq x y z
N MET A 1 14.52 98.11 -18.49
CA MET A 1 14.26 96.86 -19.23
C MET A 1 15.13 96.86 -20.48
N THR A 2 16.45 96.75 -20.26
CA THR A 2 17.32 95.58 -20.51
C THR A 2 17.79 95.55 -21.98
N LEU A 3 18.65 96.48 -22.44
CA LEU A 3 20.13 96.57 -22.26
C LEU A 3 20.82 95.22 -22.55
N THR A 4 21.83 95.02 -23.40
CA THR A 4 22.69 95.80 -24.33
C THR A 4 23.59 94.75 -25.05
N ARG A 5 23.90 94.86 -26.36
CA ARG A 5 25.21 95.28 -26.95
C ARG A 5 26.46 94.60 -26.33
N ASN A 6 27.51 94.17 -27.04
CA ASN A 6 27.97 94.46 -28.40
C ASN A 6 29.13 93.53 -28.85
N SER A 7 29.18 93.27 -30.16
CA SER A 7 30.33 93.27 -31.10
C SER A 7 31.75 92.75 -30.79
N GLN A 8 32.17 91.79 -31.64
CA GLN A 8 33.35 91.74 -32.53
C GLN A 8 34.79 91.96 -31.98
N SER A 9 35.70 91.02 -32.24
CA SER A 9 36.65 91.01 -33.39
C SER A 9 37.92 90.16 -33.12
N ARG A 10 38.68 89.91 -34.20
CA ARG A 10 39.65 88.83 -34.47
C ARG A 10 41.08 89.03 -33.90
N SER A 11 41.74 87.87 -33.77
CA SER A 11 43.15 87.50 -34.04
C SER A 11 44.29 88.10 -33.19
N LEU A 12 45.12 87.20 -32.63
CA LEU A 12 46.56 87.01 -32.90
C LEU A 12 47.23 86.29 -31.71
N SER A 13 47.82 85.12 -31.96
CA SER A 13 48.92 84.53 -31.18
C SER A 13 50.25 85.21 -31.60
N PRO A 14 51.30 85.34 -30.75
CA PRO A 14 52.15 84.18 -30.38
C PRO A 14 52.91 84.22 -29.02
N ALA A 15 53.33 83.01 -28.60
CA ALA A 15 54.58 82.63 -27.91
C ALA A 15 54.91 83.07 -26.45
N ALA A 16 55.05 82.05 -25.58
CA ALA A 16 56.29 81.63 -24.87
C ALA A 16 56.27 81.52 -23.32
N ARG A 17 56.77 80.35 -22.83
CA ARG A 17 57.30 79.98 -21.49
C ARG A 17 56.26 79.86 -20.36
N ASP A 18 56.24 78.87 -19.45
CA ASP A 18 57.12 77.80 -18.93
C ASP A 18 56.34 76.45 -18.97
N SER A 19 56.82 75.24 -18.64
CA SER A 19 57.64 74.80 -17.52
C SER A 19 58.02 73.31 -17.70
N GLN A 20 59.10 72.91 -17.02
CA GLN A 20 59.76 71.61 -17.06
C GLN A 20 58.84 70.40 -16.80
N ILE A 21 59.07 69.35 -17.58
CA ILE A 21 58.45 68.03 -17.52
C ILE A 21 59.01 67.23 -16.34
N SER A 22 58.16 66.90 -15.38
CA SER A 22 58.39 65.83 -14.38
C SER A 22 57.59 64.59 -14.79
N ARG A 23 58.29 63.47 -14.99
CA ARG A 23 57.71 62.14 -15.30
C ARG A 23 56.78 61.69 -14.17
N PRO A 24 55.58 61.11 -14.44
CA PRO A 24 54.82 60.44 -13.40
C PRO A 24 55.34 59.02 -13.20
N ASN A 25 55.56 58.69 -11.93
CA ASN A 25 55.92 57.38 -11.39
C ASN A 25 54.83 56.34 -11.67
N SER A 26 55.23 55.19 -12.22
CA SER A 26 54.40 54.01 -12.49
C SER A 26 54.17 53.10 -11.27
N SER A 27 54.30 53.61 -10.04
CA SER A 27 54.33 52.80 -8.81
C SER A 27 53.08 52.88 -7.93
N LEU A 28 52.05 53.66 -8.32
CA LEU A 28 50.80 53.82 -7.55
C LEU A 28 49.65 52.91 -8.00
N ALA A 29 49.67 52.40 -9.24
CA ALA A 29 48.65 51.47 -9.74
C ALA A 29 48.87 50.00 -9.29
N GLN A 30 50.11 49.62 -8.95
CA GLN A 30 50.43 48.26 -8.52
C GLN A 30 50.03 47.97 -7.05
N LYS A 31 49.92 49.01 -6.21
CA LYS A 31 49.51 48.84 -4.79
C LYS A 31 48.02 48.55 -4.63
N SER A 32 47.16 49.14 -5.46
CA SER A 32 45.70 48.90 -5.40
C SER A 32 45.32 47.49 -5.87
N ASP A 33 45.99 46.96 -6.89
CA ASP A 33 45.76 45.58 -7.37
C ASP A 33 46.31 44.53 -6.38
N GLN A 34 47.42 44.82 -5.70
CA GLN A 34 47.93 43.95 -4.64
C GLN A 34 46.98 43.91 -3.43
N ASP A 35 46.47 45.04 -2.96
CA ASP A 35 45.51 45.07 -1.84
C ASP A 35 44.18 44.40 -2.20
N LEU A 36 43.68 44.56 -3.43
CA LEU A 36 42.49 43.84 -3.92
C LEU A 36 42.72 42.33 -3.99
N SER A 37 43.88 41.88 -4.48
CA SER A 37 44.23 40.45 -4.57
C SER A 37 44.40 39.79 -3.18
N LEU A 38 45.00 40.49 -2.23
CA LEU A 38 45.18 40.03 -0.85
C LEU A 38 43.85 39.93 -0.10
N THR A 39 42.95 40.89 -0.34
CA THR A 39 41.60 40.89 0.26
C THR A 39 40.75 39.74 -0.30
N GLN A 40 40.80 39.51 -1.63
CA GLN A 40 40.12 38.40 -2.30
C GLN A 40 40.62 37.03 -1.83
N GLN A 41 41.93 36.85 -1.70
CA GLN A 41 42.52 35.60 -1.18
C GLN A 41 42.14 35.34 0.29
N SER A 42 42.08 36.39 1.12
CA SER A 42 41.63 36.30 2.51
C SER A 42 40.16 35.87 2.60
N ASP A 43 39.29 36.42 1.74
CA ASP A 43 37.86 36.12 1.78
C ASP A 43 37.53 34.73 1.20
N GLU A 44 38.29 34.29 0.20
CA GLU A 44 38.25 32.92 -0.31
C GLU A 44 38.69 31.88 0.73
N HIS A 45 39.80 32.14 1.43
CA HIS A 45 40.26 31.26 2.51
C HIS A 45 39.22 31.17 3.64
N LYS A 46 38.58 32.28 4.03
CA LYS A 46 37.49 32.27 5.01
C LYS A 46 36.28 31.45 4.53
N ARG A 47 35.91 31.56 3.25
CA ARG A 47 34.82 30.79 2.64
C ARG A 47 35.12 29.29 2.67
N LEU A 48 36.33 28.89 2.25
CA LEU A 48 36.79 27.50 2.28
C LEU A 48 36.80 26.92 3.70
N SER A 49 37.31 27.66 4.69
CA SER A 49 37.26 27.24 6.09
C SER A 49 35.82 27.08 6.61
N LYS A 50 34.89 27.95 6.20
CA LYS A 50 33.46 27.81 6.54
C LYS A 50 32.85 26.57 5.90
N ARG A 51 33.10 26.33 4.62
CA ARG A 51 32.63 25.13 3.89
C ARG A 51 33.10 23.84 4.57
N GLN A 52 34.39 23.75 4.91
CA GLN A 52 34.94 22.58 5.61
C GLN A 52 34.28 22.35 6.97
N LYS A 53 34.01 23.42 7.74
CA LYS A 53 33.28 23.33 9.01
C LYS A 53 31.85 22.83 8.83
N ILE A 54 31.12 23.30 7.81
CA ILE A 54 29.76 22.85 7.51
C ILE A 54 29.74 21.37 7.12
N ILE A 55 30.69 20.92 6.29
CA ILE A 55 30.83 19.51 5.92
C ILE A 55 31.17 18.67 7.16
N GLY A 56 32.09 19.14 8.00
CA GLY A 56 32.43 18.48 9.27
C GLY A 56 31.22 18.36 10.20
N GLU A 57 30.44 19.43 10.36
CA GLU A 57 29.20 19.44 11.15
C GLU A 57 28.18 18.45 10.58
N LEU A 58 27.97 18.43 9.27
CA LEU A 58 27.04 17.53 8.62
C LEU A 58 27.36 16.06 8.92
N VAL A 59 28.62 15.65 8.71
CA VAL A 59 29.06 14.26 8.91
C VAL A 59 29.07 13.91 10.41
N PHE A 60 29.49 14.82 11.28
CA PHE A 60 29.48 14.62 12.73
C PHE A 60 28.07 14.45 13.28
N THR A 61 27.16 15.36 12.92
CA THR A 61 25.77 15.31 13.39
C THR A 61 25.01 14.13 12.80
N GLU A 62 25.37 13.65 11.60
CA GLU A 62 24.83 12.41 11.05
C GLU A 62 25.30 11.19 11.84
N HIS A 63 26.58 11.16 12.23
CA HIS A 63 27.11 10.10 13.07
C HIS A 63 26.39 10.03 14.43
N THR A 64 26.20 11.16 15.10
CA THR A 64 25.46 11.23 16.36
C THR A 64 24.01 10.78 16.18
N PHE A 65 23.34 11.23 15.10
CA PHE A 65 21.98 10.76 14.79
C PHE A 65 21.92 9.25 14.55
N ASN A 66 22.89 8.68 13.82
CA ASN A 66 22.96 7.23 13.61
C ASN A 66 23.16 6.47 14.94
N GLN A 67 24.01 6.98 15.84
CA GLN A 67 24.19 6.40 17.18
C GLN A 67 22.90 6.43 18.00
N ASP A 68 22.18 7.55 17.98
CA ASP A 68 20.89 7.67 18.65
C ASP A 68 19.88 6.64 18.12
N MET A 69 19.83 6.44 16.80
CA MET A 69 18.94 5.44 16.19
C MET A 69 19.39 4.00 16.45
N LYS A 70 20.69 3.73 16.58
CA LYS A 70 21.20 2.42 17.01
C LYS A 70 20.76 2.07 18.42
N VAL A 71 20.69 3.03 19.33
CA VAL A 71 20.14 2.80 20.67
C VAL A 71 18.68 2.30 20.59
N VAL A 72 17.87 2.91 19.72
CA VAL A 72 16.48 2.47 19.52
C VAL A 72 16.43 1.02 19.01
N GLN A 73 17.27 0.69 18.02
CA GLN A 73 17.28 -0.61 17.37
C GLN A 73 17.91 -1.73 18.21
N ASP A 74 19.00 -1.46 18.92
CA ASP A 74 19.82 -2.48 19.59
C ASP A 74 19.44 -2.64 21.08
N ILE A 75 18.86 -1.61 21.69
CA ILE A 75 18.46 -1.62 23.10
C ILE A 75 16.95 -1.69 23.24
N TYR A 76 16.21 -0.71 22.72
CA TYR A 76 14.77 -0.62 22.98
C TYR A 76 13.96 -1.69 22.22
N MET A 77 14.19 -1.87 20.92
CA MET A 77 13.41 -2.83 20.12
C MET A 77 13.57 -4.30 20.55
N PRO A 78 14.76 -4.82 20.91
CA PRO A 78 14.91 -6.22 21.28
C PRO A 78 14.36 -6.48 22.69
N THR A 79 14.64 -5.59 23.64
CA THR A 79 14.24 -5.77 25.05
C THR A 79 12.74 -5.58 25.27
N CYS A 80 12.04 -4.86 24.39
CA CYS A 80 10.60 -4.66 24.53
C CYS A 80 9.77 -5.92 24.27
N VAL A 81 10.37 -6.96 23.68
CA VAL A 81 9.70 -8.25 23.42
C VAL A 81 9.45 -9.02 24.72
N ASP A 82 10.33 -8.86 25.70
CA ASP A 82 10.28 -9.55 26.99
C ASP A 82 9.29 -8.88 27.99
N ILE A 83 8.69 -7.76 27.61
CA ILE A 83 7.72 -7.03 28.44
C ILE A 83 6.31 -7.51 28.11
N GLU A 84 5.72 -8.33 28.99
CA GLU A 84 4.37 -8.92 28.82
C GLU A 84 3.28 -7.86 28.64
N GLU A 85 3.44 -6.69 29.26
CA GLU A 85 2.53 -5.56 29.14
C GLU A 85 2.60 -4.85 27.77
N MET A 86 3.61 -5.12 26.93
CA MET A 86 3.79 -4.55 25.59
C MET A 86 3.32 -5.52 24.52
N LYS A 87 2.08 -5.35 24.04
CA LYS A 87 1.52 -6.24 23.02
C LYS A 87 2.25 -6.09 21.66
N PRO A 88 2.23 -7.11 20.78
CA PRO A 88 2.84 -7.03 19.46
C PRO A 88 2.36 -5.82 18.63
N GLU A 89 1.08 -5.45 18.77
CA GLU A 89 0.50 -4.28 18.11
C GLU A 89 1.11 -2.98 18.64
N ASP A 90 1.41 -2.92 19.94
CA ASP A 90 1.99 -1.74 20.60
C ASP A 90 3.41 -1.50 20.13
N ARG A 91 4.19 -2.58 20.02
CA ARG A 91 5.55 -2.54 19.48
C ARG A 91 5.57 -2.06 18.04
N LYS A 92 4.66 -2.57 17.22
CA LYS A 92 4.54 -2.18 15.81
C LYS A 92 4.18 -0.70 15.65
N VAL A 93 3.25 -0.20 16.46
CA VAL A 93 2.86 1.23 16.43
C VAL A 93 3.95 2.12 17.02
N LEU A 94 4.65 1.68 18.06
CA LEU A 94 5.67 2.50 18.73
C LEU A 94 6.92 2.70 17.87
N PHE A 95 7.43 1.64 17.25
CA PHE A 95 8.69 1.70 16.51
C PHE A 95 8.52 1.86 15.00
N GLY A 96 7.35 1.56 14.43
CA GLY A 96 7.09 1.72 12.99
C GLY A 96 8.16 1.06 12.13
N ASN A 97 8.81 1.84 11.28
CA ASN A 97 9.98 1.45 10.46
C ASN A 97 11.30 2.10 10.96
N ALA A 98 11.47 2.26 12.27
CA ALA A 98 12.69 2.84 12.87
C ALA A 98 13.98 2.09 12.45
N ASP A 99 13.87 0.78 12.23
CA ASP A 99 14.95 -0.09 11.74
C ASP A 99 15.38 0.30 10.31
N GLU A 100 14.42 0.58 9.42
CA GLU A 100 14.72 1.07 8.07
C GLU A 100 15.39 2.46 8.11
N VAL A 101 14.95 3.34 9.01
CA VAL A 101 15.56 4.67 9.21
C VAL A 101 17.00 4.55 9.70
N GLN A 102 17.26 3.67 10.66
CA GLN A 102 18.61 3.43 11.17
C GLN A 102 19.51 2.90 10.05
N LYS A 103 19.03 1.91 9.29
CA LYS A 103 19.80 1.28 8.21
C LYS A 103 20.13 2.29 7.11
N PHE A 104 19.14 3.08 6.70
CA PHE A 104 19.34 4.18 5.76
C PHE A 104 20.39 5.18 6.28
N SER A 105 20.27 5.65 7.53
CA SER A 105 21.24 6.58 8.11
C SER A 105 22.65 6.00 8.15
N GLN A 106 22.79 4.69 8.40
CA GLN A 106 24.10 4.03 8.41
C GLN A 106 24.73 3.99 7.01
N GLU A 107 23.95 3.63 5.99
CA GLU A 107 24.38 3.63 4.58
C GLU A 107 24.71 5.06 4.11
N PHE A 108 23.85 6.02 4.45
CA PHE A 108 24.02 7.43 4.11
C PHE A 108 25.25 8.05 4.77
N LEU A 109 25.47 7.77 6.07
CA LEU A 109 26.68 8.19 6.79
C LEU A 109 27.96 7.63 6.16
N HIS A 110 27.93 6.37 5.69
CA HIS A 110 29.07 5.78 5.01
C HIS A 110 29.38 6.52 3.71
N ALA A 111 28.36 6.84 2.90
CA ALA A 111 28.52 7.61 1.68
C ALA A 111 29.03 9.04 1.96
N LEU A 112 28.50 9.72 2.99
CA LEU A 112 28.95 11.05 3.40
C LEU A 112 30.41 11.06 3.86
N LYS A 113 30.85 10.02 4.59
CA LYS A 113 32.26 9.88 5.00
C LYS A 113 33.20 9.72 3.81
N GLN A 114 32.79 8.97 2.78
CA GLN A 114 33.57 8.83 1.56
C GLN A 114 33.67 10.16 0.81
N ALA A 115 32.54 10.85 0.63
CA ALA A 115 32.48 12.13 -0.08
C ALA A 115 33.20 13.29 0.63
N ALA A 116 33.38 13.21 1.96
CA ALA A 116 34.11 14.20 2.74
C ALA A 116 35.58 13.82 3.02
N SER A 117 36.02 12.64 2.59
CA SER A 117 37.29 12.02 3.04
C SER A 117 38.55 12.83 2.73
N SER A 118 38.51 13.67 1.68
CA SER A 118 39.63 14.53 1.27
C SER A 118 39.89 15.69 2.24
N ILE A 119 38.87 16.16 2.97
CA ILE A 119 38.96 17.35 3.84
C ILE A 119 38.57 17.10 5.30
N TYR A 120 37.87 16.01 5.59
CA TYR A 120 37.36 15.71 6.91
C TYR A 120 37.37 14.21 7.19
N THR A 121 38.11 13.83 8.22
CA THR A 121 38.03 12.50 8.81
C THR A 121 37.41 12.64 10.19
N LEU A 122 36.39 11.82 10.49
CA LEU A 122 35.80 11.81 11.83
C LEU A 122 36.90 11.57 12.86
N PRO A 123 36.98 12.36 13.94
CA PRO A 123 37.91 12.09 15.03
C PRO A 123 37.72 10.65 15.51
N LYS A 124 38.79 9.85 15.49
CA LYS A 124 38.83 8.53 16.16
C LYS A 124 38.83 8.78 17.67
N SER A 125 37.72 9.22 18.26
CA SER A 125 37.65 9.38 19.71
C SER A 125 37.43 8.02 20.37
N SER A 126 38.54 7.48 20.87
CA SER A 126 38.72 6.96 22.22
C SER A 126 37.80 5.86 22.74
N ARG A 127 38.42 4.68 22.94
CA ARG A 127 37.98 3.62 23.88
C ARG A 127 37.82 4.07 25.35
N PHE A 128 37.92 5.37 25.67
CA PHE A 128 37.78 5.88 27.03
C PHE A 128 37.19 7.30 27.02
N GLY A 129 35.97 7.42 27.56
CA GLY A 129 35.46 8.60 28.25
C GLY A 129 35.29 9.90 27.44
N VAL A 130 34.13 10.07 26.79
CA VAL A 130 33.63 11.40 26.46
C VAL A 130 33.24 12.09 27.78
N LYS A 131 34.03 13.08 28.21
CA LYS A 131 33.66 13.94 29.34
C LYS A 131 32.40 14.72 28.98
N ARG A 132 31.40 14.63 29.87
CA ARG A 132 30.20 15.47 29.91
C ARG A 132 30.58 16.95 29.77
N ASN A 133 30.35 17.54 28.61
CA ASN A 133 30.11 18.97 28.48
C ASN A 133 29.11 19.21 27.34
N SER A 134 27.89 19.55 27.77
CA SER A 134 26.88 20.40 27.14
C SER A 134 27.02 20.67 25.63
N VAL A 135 26.15 20.03 24.83
CA VAL A 135 25.56 20.67 23.63
C VAL A 135 24.05 20.46 23.69
N SER A 136 23.36 21.45 24.28
CA SER A 136 21.93 21.63 24.12
C SER A 136 21.73 22.97 23.41
N THR A 137 20.94 22.94 22.34
CA THR A 137 20.68 24.06 21.44
C THR A 137 19.85 25.16 22.12
N SER A 138 20.46 26.34 22.31
CA SER A 138 19.76 27.63 22.50
C SER A 138 20.73 28.80 22.28
N HIS A 139 20.38 29.69 21.33
CA HIS A 139 20.81 31.09 21.15
C HIS A 139 22.30 31.45 21.05
N SER A 140 22.64 32.17 19.97
CA SER A 140 23.94 32.78 19.67
C SER A 140 24.57 33.57 20.83
N ALA A 141 25.86 33.34 21.12
CA ALA A 141 26.90 34.35 21.34
C ALA A 141 28.23 33.70 21.78
N THR A 142 29.30 34.06 21.07
CA THR A 142 30.71 34.14 21.52
C THR A 142 31.16 33.27 22.69
N THR A 143 31.85 32.16 22.43
CA THR A 143 32.97 31.70 23.26
C THR A 143 33.94 30.90 22.40
N GLU A 144 35.02 31.55 22.00
CA GLU A 144 36.20 30.88 21.43
C GLU A 144 36.91 30.13 22.55
N GLN A 145 36.89 28.79 22.49
CA GLN A 145 37.87 27.97 23.20
C GLN A 145 38.81 27.35 22.17
N SER A 146 40.06 27.76 22.31
CA SER A 146 41.23 27.47 21.51
C SER A 146 41.49 25.97 21.38
N VAL A 147 41.37 25.49 20.14
CA VAL A 147 42.03 24.26 19.69
C VAL A 147 43.37 24.66 19.09
N SER A 148 44.41 23.94 19.52
CA SER A 148 45.83 24.14 19.26
C SER A 148 46.18 24.43 17.80
N SER A 149 47.01 25.45 17.63
CA SER A 149 47.66 25.89 16.39
C SER A 149 48.46 24.78 15.70
N GLY A 150 47.89 24.25 14.62
CA GLY A 150 48.62 23.83 13.43
C GLY A 150 48.08 24.67 12.28
N THR A 151 48.95 25.22 11.43
CA THR A 151 48.56 25.96 10.22
C THR A 151 47.78 25.04 9.27
N ASP A 152 46.46 25.00 9.41
CA ASP A 152 45.53 24.40 8.44
C ASP A 152 45.53 25.26 7.18
N ILE A 153 46.49 25.02 6.28
CA ILE A 153 46.36 25.42 4.89
C ILE A 153 45.21 24.57 4.35
N VAL A 154 44.01 25.17 4.24
CA VAL A 154 42.86 24.52 3.62
C VAL A 154 43.18 24.35 2.14
N ASP A 155 43.55 23.15 1.74
CA ASP A 155 43.91 22.84 0.36
C ASP A 155 42.65 22.85 -0.52
N GLU A 156 42.51 23.90 -1.33
CA GLU A 156 41.41 24.07 -2.28
C GLU A 156 41.30 22.87 -3.25
N GLN A 157 42.42 22.24 -3.60
CA GLN A 157 42.45 21.07 -4.48
C GLN A 157 41.78 19.86 -3.81
N LEU A 158 41.91 19.72 -2.49
CA LEU A 158 41.26 18.65 -1.72
C LEU A 158 39.77 18.96 -1.48
N ASP A 159 39.39 20.23 -1.29
CA ASP A 159 37.98 20.63 -1.18
C ASP A 159 37.22 20.34 -2.47
N ARG A 160 37.81 20.62 -3.64
CA ARG A 160 37.21 20.34 -4.96
C ARG A 160 36.97 18.86 -5.24
N GLN A 161 37.53 17.94 -4.45
CA GLN A 161 37.27 16.50 -4.55
C GLN A 161 36.03 16.05 -3.78
N THR A 162 35.39 16.94 -3.02
CA THR A 162 34.19 16.61 -2.25
C THR A 162 32.93 16.57 -3.12
N THR A 163 32.09 15.56 -2.89
CA THR A 163 30.89 15.27 -3.69
C THR A 163 29.63 15.11 -2.81
N ILE A 164 29.39 16.07 -1.90
CA ILE A 164 28.30 16.01 -0.93
C ILE A 164 26.94 16.14 -1.62
N GLY A 165 26.82 17.07 -2.57
CA GLY A 165 25.60 17.28 -3.35
C GLY A 165 25.18 16.02 -4.11
N GLU A 166 26.12 15.36 -4.77
CA GLU A 166 25.88 14.09 -5.48
C GLU A 166 25.40 12.97 -4.55
N VAL A 167 26.02 12.84 -3.36
CA VAL A 167 25.60 11.86 -2.36
C VAL A 167 24.17 12.11 -1.91
N PHE A 168 23.78 13.35 -1.66
CA PHE A 168 22.37 13.68 -1.33
C PHE A 168 21.44 13.34 -2.49
N ALA A 169 21.74 13.79 -3.71
CA ALA A 169 20.91 13.54 -4.89
C ALA A 169 20.63 12.04 -5.09
N LYS A 170 21.65 11.20 -4.89
CA LYS A 170 21.52 9.73 -4.97
C LYS A 170 20.60 9.13 -3.90
N HIS A 171 20.63 9.65 -2.67
CA HIS A 171 19.93 9.06 -1.51
C HIS A 171 18.56 9.69 -1.23
N ILE A 172 18.24 10.85 -1.78
CA ILE A 172 16.97 11.55 -1.59
C ILE A 172 15.73 10.67 -1.88
N PRO A 173 15.67 9.88 -2.97
CA PRO A 173 14.50 9.04 -3.24
C PRO A 173 14.23 8.02 -2.12
N GLN A 174 15.29 7.38 -1.61
CA GLN A 174 15.20 6.43 -0.50
C GLN A 174 14.86 7.15 0.81
N MET A 175 15.45 8.33 1.04
CA MET A 175 15.17 9.18 2.19
C MET A 175 13.68 9.57 2.27
N ASN A 176 13.08 10.00 1.15
CA ASN A 176 11.67 10.36 1.08
C ASN A 176 10.77 9.18 1.46
N LYS A 177 11.07 7.98 0.94
CA LYS A 177 10.33 6.76 1.26
C LYS A 177 10.43 6.41 2.75
N VAL A 178 11.65 6.27 3.26
CA VAL A 178 11.91 5.77 4.62
C VAL A 178 11.42 6.75 5.69
N TYR A 179 11.78 8.03 5.58
CA TYR A 179 11.32 9.05 6.55
C TYR A 179 9.84 9.36 6.37
N GLY A 180 9.30 9.31 5.15
CA GLY A 180 7.88 9.53 4.89
C GLY A 180 7.00 8.51 5.61
N ASP A 181 7.38 7.23 5.59
CA ASP A 181 6.65 6.18 6.31
C ASP A 181 6.80 6.28 7.83
N TYR A 182 8.00 6.66 8.32
CA TYR A 182 8.24 6.89 9.74
C TYR A 182 7.38 8.04 10.30
N ILE A 183 7.40 9.19 9.62
CA ILE A 183 6.72 10.41 10.07
C ILE A 183 5.19 10.25 10.07
N LYS A 184 4.63 9.46 9.14
CA LYS A 184 3.19 9.13 9.13
C LYS A 184 2.75 8.43 10.42
N ASN A 185 3.60 7.56 10.98
CA ASN A 185 3.29 6.79 12.18
C ASN A 185 3.67 7.53 13.49
N GLN A 186 4.47 8.59 13.41
CA GLN A 186 5.04 9.27 14.57
C GLN A 186 3.99 9.76 15.60
N LEU A 187 2.87 10.33 15.14
CA LEU A 187 1.82 10.79 16.06
C LEU A 187 1.20 9.64 16.85
N ALA A 188 0.89 8.54 16.15
CA ALA A 188 0.34 7.34 16.77
C ALA A 188 1.34 6.70 17.74
N ALA A 189 2.64 6.70 17.40
CA ALA A 189 3.71 6.24 18.27
C ALA A 189 3.81 7.06 19.56
N SER A 190 3.82 8.40 19.46
CA SER A 190 3.87 9.29 20.64
C SER A 190 2.64 9.14 21.54
N ASP A 191 1.44 9.06 20.96
CA ASP A 191 0.22 8.85 21.75
C ASP A 191 0.18 7.47 22.39
N ARG A 192 0.68 6.44 21.69
CA ARG A 192 0.79 5.09 22.26
C ARG A 192 1.79 5.07 23.41
N LEU A 193 2.95 5.69 23.26
CA LEU A 193 3.99 5.79 24.29
C LEU A 193 3.43 6.42 25.57
N LYS A 194 2.70 7.53 25.45
CA LYS A 194 2.04 8.19 26.59
C LYS A 194 1.08 7.27 27.34
N LEU A 195 0.41 6.37 26.64
CA LEU A 195 -0.55 5.44 27.25
C LEU A 195 0.13 4.26 27.93
N ILE A 196 1.24 3.75 27.37
CA ILE A 196 1.95 2.58 27.92
C ILE A 196 2.98 2.96 28.99
N GLN A 197 3.54 4.16 28.96
CA GLN A 197 4.59 4.60 29.90
C GLN A 197 4.11 4.68 31.36
N GLU A 198 2.80 4.81 31.57
CA GLU A 198 2.19 4.82 32.91
C GLU A 198 2.14 3.43 33.54
N ARG A 199 2.41 2.36 32.75
CA ARG A 199 2.38 1.00 33.28
C ARG A 199 3.66 0.68 34.05
N PRO A 200 3.58 0.00 35.21
CA PRO A 200 4.74 -0.22 36.08
C PRO A 200 5.89 -0.96 35.41
N ALA A 201 5.63 -2.05 34.66
CA ALA A 201 6.70 -2.82 34.03
C ALA A 201 7.37 -2.03 32.89
N VAL A 202 6.56 -1.31 32.09
CA VAL A 202 7.06 -0.42 31.03
C VAL A 202 7.92 0.71 31.60
N LYS A 203 7.52 1.30 32.73
CA LYS A 203 8.28 2.37 33.39
C LYS A 203 9.66 1.89 33.87
N ILE A 204 9.73 0.70 34.47
CA ILE A 204 10.99 0.08 34.90
C ILE A 204 11.86 -0.20 33.68
N TRP A 205 11.30 -0.82 32.66
CA TRP A 205 11.98 -1.13 31.39
C TRP A 205 12.56 0.13 30.73
N LEU A 206 11.80 1.23 30.65
CA LEU A 206 12.26 2.50 30.10
C LEU A 206 13.46 3.06 30.90
N GLY A 207 13.43 2.93 32.23
CA GLY A 207 14.52 3.34 33.11
C GLY A 207 15.80 2.50 32.94
N GLU A 208 15.65 1.18 32.82
CA GLU A 208 16.77 0.27 32.54
C GLU A 208 17.40 0.55 31.17
N CYS A 209 16.57 0.68 30.12
CA CYS A 209 17.06 1.02 28.78
C CYS A 209 17.80 2.36 28.77
N GLN A 210 17.28 3.37 29.49
CA GLN A 210 17.95 4.66 29.62
C GLN A 210 19.30 4.54 30.34
N HIS A 211 19.40 3.68 31.36
CA HIS A 211 20.66 3.44 32.07
C HIS A 211 21.71 2.82 31.14
N TRP A 212 21.32 1.84 30.33
CA TRP A 212 22.20 1.14 29.40
C TRP A 212 22.62 2.04 28.23
N ALA A 213 21.74 2.95 27.83
CA ALA A 213 21.97 3.87 26.72
C ALA A 213 22.79 5.12 27.11
N LYS A 214 23.01 5.39 28.40
CA LYS A 214 23.58 6.66 28.92
C LYS A 214 24.96 7.02 28.35
N ASP A 215 25.74 6.01 27.97
CA ASP A 215 27.11 6.17 27.48
C ASP A 215 27.16 6.23 25.94
N ILE A 216 26.00 6.05 25.28
CA ILE A 216 25.87 5.95 23.81
C ILE A 216 25.06 7.12 23.25
N THR A 217 24.00 7.56 23.93
CA THR A 217 23.13 8.67 23.51
C THR A 217 23.01 9.75 24.58
N PHE A 218 22.81 10.99 24.13
CA PHE A 218 22.47 12.13 24.99
C PHE A 218 20.96 12.34 25.14
N ALA A 219 20.12 11.48 24.55
CA ALA A 219 18.68 11.61 24.66
C ALA A 219 18.19 11.27 26.08
N TRP A 220 17.31 12.11 26.61
CA TRP A 220 16.81 12.00 27.98
C TRP A 220 15.78 10.89 28.18
N ASN A 221 15.09 10.45 27.13
CA ASN A 221 14.08 9.39 27.17
C ASN A 221 13.77 8.87 25.76
N LEU A 222 12.95 7.81 25.69
CA LEU A 222 12.52 7.20 24.43
C LEU A 222 11.74 8.18 23.54
N ASP A 223 10.88 9.03 24.10
CA ASP A 223 10.12 10.03 23.32
C ASP A 223 11.06 11.00 22.58
N ALA A 224 12.13 11.47 23.26
CA ALA A 224 13.15 12.30 22.65
C ALA A 224 13.92 11.59 21.53
N LEU A 225 14.17 10.27 21.66
CA LEU A 225 14.78 9.47 20.59
C LEU A 225 13.84 9.35 19.39
N LEU A 226 12.55 9.06 19.61
CA LEU A 226 11.59 8.83 18.52
C LEU A 226 11.31 10.10 17.70
N VAL A 227 11.50 11.30 18.26
CA VAL A 227 11.30 12.58 17.53
C VAL A 227 12.52 12.96 16.67
N LYS A 228 13.72 12.42 16.96
CA LYS A 228 14.96 12.79 16.25
C LYS A 228 14.92 12.61 14.74
N PRO A 229 14.33 11.54 14.14
CA PRO A 229 14.24 11.43 12.68
C PRO A 229 13.50 12.61 12.03
N THR A 230 12.40 13.05 12.62
CA THR A 230 11.64 14.23 12.15
C THR A 230 12.49 15.49 12.23
N GLN A 231 13.21 15.68 13.34
CA GLN A 231 14.11 16.82 13.52
C GLN A 231 15.25 16.78 12.51
N ARG A 232 15.88 15.62 12.31
CA ARG A 232 17.02 15.44 11.42
C ARG A 232 16.66 15.78 9.97
N LEU A 233 15.52 15.28 9.50
CA LEU A 233 15.03 15.57 8.15
C LEU A 233 14.86 17.08 7.92
N SER A 234 14.38 17.82 8.94
CA SER A 234 14.22 19.28 8.86
C SER A 234 15.53 20.07 8.82
N LYS A 235 16.66 19.45 9.24
CA LYS A 235 17.98 20.11 9.28
C LYS A 235 18.74 20.00 7.97
N TYR A 236 18.49 18.98 7.14
CA TYR A 236 19.23 18.82 5.88
C TYR A 236 19.16 20.03 4.94
N PRO A 237 18.00 20.65 4.67
CA PRO A 237 17.95 21.81 3.79
C PRO A 237 18.71 23.02 4.35
N LEU A 238 18.76 23.18 5.67
CA LEU A 238 19.47 24.28 6.33
C LEU A 238 20.99 24.11 6.13
N LEU A 239 21.51 22.92 6.44
CA LEU A 239 22.92 22.59 6.28
C LEU A 239 23.36 22.67 4.80
N LEU A 240 22.52 22.18 3.88
CA LEU A 240 22.82 22.25 2.44
C LEU A 240 22.77 23.67 1.89
N LYS A 241 21.86 24.52 2.40
CA LYS A 241 21.79 25.93 2.01
C LYS A 241 23.01 26.70 2.50
N ASP A 242 23.42 26.47 3.75
CA ASP A 242 24.64 27.07 4.30
C ASP A 242 25.87 26.58 3.52
N LEU A 243 25.91 25.30 3.13
CA LEU A 243 26.95 24.75 2.27
C LEU A 243 26.98 25.46 0.90
N GLN A 244 25.82 25.60 0.25
CA GLN A 244 25.68 26.29 -1.04
C GLN A 244 26.21 27.72 -0.98
N MET A 245 25.85 28.47 0.07
CA MET A 245 26.30 29.86 0.27
C MET A 245 27.82 30.00 0.43
N ASN A 246 28.51 28.94 0.85
CA ASN A 246 29.96 28.91 1.04
C ASN A 246 30.70 28.10 -0.05
N THR A 247 30.03 27.75 -1.15
CA THR A 247 30.61 27.00 -2.28
C THR A 247 30.77 27.93 -3.48
N ALA A 248 31.94 27.92 -4.13
CA ALA A 248 32.14 28.69 -5.36
C ALA A 248 31.32 28.11 -6.50
N LYS A 249 30.84 28.96 -7.40
CA LYS A 249 29.95 28.54 -8.51
C LYS A 249 30.65 27.62 -9.53
N ASP A 250 31.98 27.67 -9.61
CA ASP A 250 32.80 26.82 -10.46
C ASP A 250 33.23 25.51 -9.77
N HIS A 251 32.85 25.30 -8.50
CA HIS A 251 33.11 24.06 -7.79
C HIS A 251 32.32 22.91 -8.45
N PRO A 252 32.92 21.73 -8.69
CA PRO A 252 32.26 20.62 -9.42
C PRO A 252 30.94 20.18 -8.78
N ASP A 253 30.87 20.15 -7.45
CA ASP A 253 29.68 19.76 -6.68
C ASP A 253 28.60 20.87 -6.56
N TYR A 254 28.84 22.11 -7.02
CA TYR A 254 27.92 23.24 -6.78
C TYR A 254 26.50 22.98 -7.34
N ALA A 255 26.42 22.51 -8.59
CA ALA A 255 25.14 22.22 -9.25
C ALA A 255 24.38 21.08 -8.54
N ALA A 256 25.11 20.06 -8.07
CA ALA A 256 24.53 18.94 -7.32
C ALA A 256 24.03 19.40 -5.93
N ILE A 257 24.76 20.30 -5.25
CA ILE A 257 24.32 20.90 -3.98
C ILE A 257 23.05 21.73 -4.19
N GLU A 258 22.99 22.56 -5.24
CA GLU A 258 21.79 23.35 -5.56
C GLU A 258 20.56 22.47 -5.78
N LEU A 259 20.73 21.39 -6.57
CA LEU A 259 19.68 20.40 -6.78
C LEU A 259 19.27 19.71 -5.46
N ALA A 260 20.24 19.32 -4.62
CA ALA A 260 19.99 18.68 -3.34
C ALA A 260 19.21 19.59 -2.37
N VAL A 261 19.49 20.89 -2.33
CA VAL A 261 18.71 21.87 -1.56
C VAL A 261 17.25 21.87 -2.00
N GLN A 262 17.01 22.01 -3.31
CA GLN A 262 15.65 22.05 -3.86
C GLN A 262 14.88 20.75 -3.56
N GLN A 263 15.52 19.61 -3.80
CA GLN A 263 14.91 18.30 -3.61
C GLN A 263 14.65 17.98 -2.13
N THR A 264 15.56 18.33 -1.20
CA THR A 264 15.31 18.12 0.24
C THR A 264 14.21 19.03 0.79
N MET A 265 14.07 20.26 0.28
CA MET A 265 12.91 21.10 0.57
C MET A 265 11.61 20.50 0.03
N GLN A 266 11.64 19.93 -1.18
CA GLN A 266 10.48 19.23 -1.75
C GLN A 266 10.06 18.03 -0.91
N VAL A 267 11.01 17.21 -0.42
CA VAL A 267 10.70 16.07 0.47
C VAL A 267 9.97 16.52 1.73
N LEU A 268 10.41 17.61 2.37
CA LEU A 268 9.71 18.16 3.55
C LEU A 268 8.29 18.60 3.22
N GLN A 269 8.11 19.26 2.08
CA GLN A 269 6.81 19.71 1.61
C GLN A 269 5.88 18.52 1.31
N ASP A 270 6.37 17.50 0.60
CA ASP A 270 5.61 16.29 0.26
C ASP A 270 5.12 15.55 1.49
N ILE A 271 5.97 15.41 2.51
CA ILE A 271 5.63 14.75 3.77
C ILE A 271 4.60 15.59 4.55
N ASN A 272 4.76 16.90 4.59
CA ASN A 272 3.81 17.80 5.24
C ASN A 272 2.44 17.78 4.55
N ASP A 273 2.40 17.82 3.22
CA ASP A 273 1.18 17.73 2.45
C ASP A 273 0.52 16.36 2.60
N SER A 274 1.30 15.28 2.62
CA SER A 274 0.80 13.94 2.92
C SER A 274 0.16 13.87 4.31
N LYS A 275 0.77 14.47 5.32
CA LYS A 275 0.22 14.52 6.69
C LYS A 275 -1.07 15.34 6.73
N LYS A 276 -1.09 16.53 6.12
CA LYS A 276 -2.29 17.38 6.02
C LYS A 276 -3.42 16.63 5.32
N ARG A 277 -3.15 15.93 4.22
CA ARG A 277 -4.14 15.10 3.51
C ARG A 277 -4.71 14.00 4.41
N ALA A 278 -3.86 13.27 5.14
CA ALA A 278 -4.29 12.22 6.06
C ALA A 278 -5.18 12.75 7.19
N GLU A 279 -4.85 13.90 7.78
CA GLU A 279 -5.66 14.55 8.82
C GLU A 279 -7.02 15.02 8.30
N VAL A 280 -7.04 15.61 7.10
CA VAL A 280 -8.30 15.99 6.42
C VAL A 280 -9.14 14.75 6.17
N LEU A 281 -8.52 13.67 5.68
CA LEU A 281 -9.20 12.41 5.40
C LEU A 281 -9.84 11.80 6.65
N ASP A 282 -9.09 11.72 7.76
CA ASP A 282 -9.60 11.22 9.04
C ASP A 282 -10.73 12.10 9.57
N SER A 283 -10.59 13.43 9.52
CA SER A 283 -11.64 14.36 9.96
C SER A 283 -12.93 14.18 9.16
N VAL A 284 -12.80 13.89 7.87
CA VAL A 284 -13.93 13.66 6.98
C VAL A 284 -14.55 12.29 7.27
N MET A 285 -13.76 11.24 7.46
CA MET A 285 -14.25 9.87 7.69
C MET A 285 -14.84 9.67 9.08
N ASN A 286 -14.24 10.30 10.11
CA ASN A 286 -14.56 10.13 11.52
C ASN A 286 -14.95 11.45 12.21
N PRO A 287 -16.06 12.09 11.80
CA PRO A 287 -16.46 13.40 12.32
C PRO A 287 -16.74 13.42 13.84
N ASN A 288 -17.03 12.26 14.44
CA ASN A 288 -17.33 12.13 15.87
C ASN A 288 -16.08 12.00 16.76
N ARG A 289 -14.90 11.72 16.21
CA ARG A 289 -13.68 11.49 17.01
C ARG A 289 -13.11 12.78 17.60
N LYS A 290 -13.25 13.92 16.90
CA LYS A 290 -12.88 15.25 17.40
C LYS A 290 -13.88 15.89 18.37
N ARG A 291 -15.08 15.32 18.53
CA ARG A 291 -16.13 15.88 19.40
C ARG A 291 -15.95 15.55 20.89
N LYS A 292 -14.96 14.73 21.24
CA LYS A 292 -14.75 14.21 22.60
C LYS A 292 -13.76 15.02 23.45
N GLU A 293 -13.11 16.05 22.91
CA GLU A 293 -12.11 16.85 23.64
C GLU A 293 -12.42 18.36 23.73
N SER A 294 -13.58 18.82 23.26
CA SER A 294 -13.98 20.21 23.43
C SER A 294 -15.44 20.31 23.87
N ASP A 295 -15.69 19.92 25.12
CA ASP A 295 -16.85 20.44 25.84
C ASP A 295 -16.55 21.90 26.19
N THR A 296 -17.18 22.83 25.47
CA THR A 296 -17.86 24.04 25.95
C THR A 296 -18.12 24.96 24.73
N LYS A 297 -19.39 25.31 24.54
CA LYS A 297 -20.02 26.15 23.48
C LYS A 297 -20.67 25.39 22.32
N VAL A 298 -21.91 25.03 22.69
CA VAL A 298 -23.14 24.56 22.03
C VAL A 298 -23.55 25.33 20.73
N PRO A 299 -24.69 25.01 20.07
CA PRO A 299 -24.76 24.34 18.78
C PRO A 299 -25.48 25.18 17.70
N SER A 300 -25.52 24.71 16.45
CA SER A 300 -26.64 25.08 15.57
C SER A 300 -26.97 23.95 14.61
N GLY A 301 -28.00 23.20 15.00
CA GLY A 301 -28.79 22.44 14.06
C GLY A 301 -29.61 23.37 13.17
N LEU A 302 -29.76 22.95 11.92
CA LEU A 302 -30.94 23.15 11.08
C LEU A 302 -31.56 24.56 11.12
N ALA A 303 -31.09 25.44 10.24
CA ALA A 303 -31.92 26.51 9.70
C ALA A 303 -31.75 26.63 8.18
N LYS A 304 -32.82 26.21 7.50
CA LYS A 304 -33.35 26.75 6.24
C LYS A 304 -32.68 26.34 4.94
N ALA A 305 -33.23 25.23 4.45
CA ALA A 305 -33.54 24.90 3.07
C ALA A 305 -34.09 26.07 2.22
N PHE A 306 -33.26 27.04 1.84
CA PHE A 306 -33.53 27.98 0.75
C PHE A 306 -32.27 28.14 -0.09
N GLY A 307 -32.20 27.42 -1.22
CA GLY A 307 -31.09 27.53 -2.18
C GLY A 307 -31.00 26.38 -3.19
N ARG A 308 -31.53 25.20 -2.86
CA ARG A 308 -31.41 24.00 -3.72
C ARG A 308 -32.29 24.02 -4.99
N ARG A 309 -33.28 24.92 -5.07
CA ARG A 309 -34.21 24.98 -6.23
C ARG A 309 -33.66 25.84 -7.37
N THR A 310 -32.95 26.92 -7.06
CA THR A 310 -32.24 27.76 -8.04
C THR A 310 -30.98 27.07 -8.60
N GLU A 311 -30.40 26.14 -7.83
CA GLU A 311 -29.21 25.37 -8.20
C GLU A 311 -29.50 24.25 -9.22
N LYS A 312 -30.66 23.57 -9.12
CA LYS A 312 -31.13 22.65 -10.18
C LYS A 312 -31.47 23.37 -11.48
N LEU A 313 -31.97 24.60 -11.40
CA LEU A 313 -32.27 25.41 -12.58
C LEU A 313 -30.98 25.81 -13.30
N ARG A 314 -29.92 26.22 -12.57
CA ARG A 314 -28.60 26.55 -13.13
C ARG A 314 -27.83 25.34 -13.68
N GLN A 315 -27.97 24.17 -13.05
CA GLN A 315 -27.43 22.90 -13.57
C GLN A 315 -27.98 22.52 -14.94
N GLN A 316 -29.21 22.95 -15.26
CA GLN A 316 -29.88 22.67 -16.52
C GLN A 316 -29.45 23.61 -17.66
N VAL A 317 -28.71 24.69 -17.36
CA VAL A 317 -28.29 25.74 -18.33
C VAL A 317 -26.81 25.69 -18.71
N GLY A 318 -26.05 24.68 -18.25
CA GLY A 318 -24.68 24.43 -18.75
C GLY A 318 -23.61 25.50 -18.44
N LEU A 319 -23.86 26.44 -17.52
CA LEU A 319 -22.99 27.61 -17.26
C LEU A 319 -21.94 27.41 -16.16
N THR A 320 -21.61 26.15 -15.83
CA THR A 320 -20.48 25.84 -14.94
C THR A 320 -19.53 24.92 -15.66
N GLU A 321 -18.37 25.44 -16.03
CA GLU A 321 -17.25 24.67 -16.56
C GLU A 321 -16.85 23.64 -15.50
N PHE A 322 -17.14 22.37 -15.77
CA PHE A 322 -16.73 21.29 -14.87
C PHE A 322 -15.22 21.13 -15.00
N VAL A 323 -14.51 21.31 -13.89
CA VAL A 323 -13.10 20.94 -13.80
C VAL A 323 -13.07 19.42 -13.69
N GLU A 324 -13.15 18.75 -14.83
CA GLU A 324 -13.10 17.29 -14.89
C GLU A 324 -11.65 16.83 -14.78
N ASP A 325 -11.35 16.19 -13.66
CA ASP A 325 -10.06 15.55 -13.44
C ASP A 325 -10.00 14.22 -14.20
N THR A 326 -9.41 14.26 -15.39
CA THR A 326 -9.31 13.11 -16.30
C THR A 326 -8.59 11.92 -15.67
N GLU A 327 -7.59 12.17 -14.83
CA GLU A 327 -6.81 11.13 -14.13
C GLU A 327 -7.66 10.43 -13.08
N TYR A 328 -8.38 11.19 -12.25
CA TYR A 328 -9.33 10.60 -11.30
C TYR A 328 -10.44 9.81 -11.99
N ILE A 329 -10.96 10.29 -13.13
CA ILE A 329 -12.04 9.60 -13.85
C ILE A 329 -11.60 8.19 -14.28
N LYS A 330 -10.36 8.04 -14.77
CA LYS A 330 -9.79 6.73 -15.11
C LYS A 330 -9.78 5.81 -13.88
N HIS A 331 -9.23 6.28 -12.75
CA HIS A 331 -9.21 5.49 -11.52
C HIS A 331 -10.63 5.16 -11.01
N ALA A 332 -11.59 6.10 -11.10
CA ALA A 332 -12.96 5.84 -10.68
C ALA A 332 -13.66 4.77 -11.54
N GLN A 333 -13.37 4.73 -12.85
CA GLN A 333 -13.88 3.67 -13.74
C GLN A 333 -13.25 2.31 -13.41
N GLU A 334 -11.93 2.26 -13.19
CA GLU A 334 -11.22 1.04 -12.78
C GLU A 334 -11.73 0.51 -11.43
N PHE A 335 -12.04 1.40 -10.48
CA PHE A 335 -12.63 1.02 -9.20
C PHE A 335 -13.94 0.24 -9.39
N GLY A 336 -14.83 0.74 -10.24
CA GLY A 336 -16.11 0.09 -10.54
C GLY A 336 -15.92 -1.26 -11.22
N LYS A 337 -14.98 -1.35 -12.17
CA LYS A 337 -14.63 -2.60 -12.86
C LYS A 337 -14.10 -3.66 -11.89
N HIS A 338 -13.10 -3.32 -11.07
CA HIS A 338 -12.52 -4.26 -10.10
C HIS A 338 -13.53 -4.72 -9.05
N ALA A 339 -14.42 -3.83 -8.60
CA ALA A 339 -15.50 -4.20 -7.69
C ALA A 339 -16.42 -5.26 -8.32
N PHE A 340 -16.79 -5.08 -9.59
CA PHE A 340 -17.61 -6.07 -10.30
C PHE A 340 -16.88 -7.41 -10.48
N GLU A 341 -15.60 -7.40 -10.85
CA GLU A 341 -14.79 -8.61 -11.00
C GLU A 341 -14.69 -9.40 -9.69
N LEU A 342 -14.54 -8.72 -8.55
CA LEU A 342 -14.56 -9.38 -7.23
C LEU A 342 -15.87 -10.11 -6.96
N GLN A 343 -17.02 -9.53 -7.34
CA GLN A 343 -18.31 -10.20 -7.19
C GLN A 343 -18.43 -11.44 -8.07
N VAL A 344 -17.92 -11.37 -9.31
CA VAL A 344 -17.91 -12.51 -10.23
C VAL A 344 -17.09 -13.65 -9.64
N VAL A 345 -15.89 -13.39 -9.15
CA VAL A 345 -15.03 -14.40 -8.51
C VAL A 345 -15.73 -15.03 -7.30
N MET A 346 -16.36 -14.24 -6.42
CA MET A 346 -17.08 -14.77 -5.27
C MET A 346 -18.21 -15.72 -5.70
N ARG A 347 -19.04 -15.29 -6.66
CA ARG A 347 -20.16 -16.08 -7.17
C ARG A 347 -19.68 -17.39 -7.82
N ASP A 348 -18.59 -17.34 -8.57
CA ASP A 348 -18.07 -18.52 -9.27
C ASP A 348 -17.47 -19.54 -8.28
N VAL A 349 -16.83 -19.09 -7.19
CA VAL A 349 -16.38 -19.97 -6.10
C VAL A 349 -17.55 -20.58 -5.33
N GLU A 350 -18.61 -19.81 -5.06
CA GLU A 350 -19.83 -20.31 -4.45
C GLU A 350 -20.52 -21.36 -5.32
N LYS A 351 -20.64 -21.08 -6.62
CA LYS A 351 -21.18 -22.01 -7.61
C LYS A 351 -20.39 -23.33 -7.65
N TYR A 352 -19.06 -23.27 -7.63
CA TYR A 352 -18.23 -24.48 -7.54
C TYR A 352 -18.57 -25.32 -6.29
N MET A 353 -18.71 -24.69 -5.12
CA MET A 353 -19.06 -25.41 -3.89
C MET A 353 -20.44 -26.07 -3.96
N GLU A 354 -21.40 -25.45 -4.65
CA GLU A 354 -22.73 -26.00 -4.91
C GLU A 354 -22.65 -27.18 -5.88
N GLU A 355 -21.92 -27.05 -6.98
CA GLU A 355 -21.73 -28.12 -7.97
C GLU A 355 -21.05 -29.36 -7.36
N VAL A 356 -20.02 -29.17 -6.52
CA VAL A 356 -19.36 -30.27 -5.82
C VAL A 356 -20.30 -30.95 -4.83
N GLN A 357 -21.12 -30.17 -4.10
CA GLN A 357 -22.13 -30.72 -3.20
C GLN A 357 -23.12 -31.61 -3.95
N ILE A 358 -23.72 -31.07 -5.03
CA ILE A 358 -24.68 -31.80 -5.87
C ILE A 358 -24.05 -33.07 -6.43
N HIS A 359 -22.78 -33.03 -6.84
CA HIS A 359 -22.09 -34.20 -7.35
C HIS A 359 -21.95 -35.30 -6.30
N VAL A 360 -21.52 -34.96 -5.09
CA VAL A 360 -21.37 -35.92 -3.98
C VAL A 360 -22.72 -36.48 -3.56
N ASP A 361 -23.74 -35.63 -3.43
CA ASP A 361 -25.09 -36.03 -3.02
C ASP A 361 -25.69 -37.04 -4.00
N ARG A 362 -25.56 -36.79 -5.32
CA ARG A 362 -25.99 -37.75 -6.35
C ARG A 362 -25.25 -39.08 -6.27
N CYS A 363 -23.95 -39.06 -5.99
CA CYS A 363 -23.18 -40.28 -5.80
C CYS A 363 -23.67 -41.05 -4.56
N ASN A 364 -23.97 -40.34 -3.47
CA ASN A 364 -24.48 -40.93 -2.24
C ASN A 364 -25.89 -41.52 -2.43
N GLU A 365 -26.79 -40.80 -3.10
CA GLU A 365 -28.13 -41.29 -3.45
C GLU A 365 -28.06 -42.58 -4.26
N LEU A 366 -27.19 -42.64 -5.27
CA LEU A 366 -26.97 -43.83 -6.07
C LEU A 366 -26.50 -45.01 -5.21
N MET A 367 -25.53 -44.77 -4.32
CA MET A 367 -24.99 -45.82 -3.44
C MET A 367 -26.02 -46.34 -2.43
N VAL A 368 -26.86 -45.47 -1.87
CA VAL A 368 -27.95 -45.87 -0.99
C VAL A 368 -28.96 -46.74 -1.76
N GLY A 369 -29.34 -46.35 -2.98
CA GLY A 369 -30.23 -47.17 -3.81
C GLY A 369 -29.65 -48.56 -4.13
N PHE A 370 -28.34 -48.66 -4.38
CA PHE A 370 -27.67 -49.95 -4.54
C PHE A 370 -27.68 -50.79 -3.25
N GLN A 371 -27.43 -50.18 -2.08
CA GLN A 371 -27.50 -50.88 -0.80
C GLN A 371 -28.91 -51.42 -0.51
N ASP A 372 -29.94 -50.60 -0.76
CA ASP A 372 -31.33 -51.01 -0.57
C ASP A 372 -31.69 -52.19 -1.47
N TRP A 373 -31.25 -52.17 -2.73
CA TRP A 373 -31.46 -53.29 -3.65
C TRP A 373 -30.78 -54.58 -3.18
N LEU A 374 -29.53 -54.48 -2.69
CA LEU A 374 -28.80 -55.63 -2.13
C LEU A 374 -29.46 -56.21 -0.87
N ASN A 375 -30.20 -55.41 -0.10
CA ASN A 375 -30.92 -55.88 1.09
C ASN A 375 -32.22 -56.63 0.75
N VAL A 376 -32.78 -56.44 -0.45
CA VAL A 376 -34.03 -57.09 -0.90
C VAL A 376 -33.78 -58.46 -1.54
N SER A 377 -32.59 -58.68 -2.12
CA SER A 377 -32.24 -59.94 -2.79
C SER A 377 -30.97 -60.54 -2.19
N GLU A 378 -31.05 -61.75 -1.63
CA GLU A 378 -29.86 -62.57 -1.34
C GLU A 378 -29.20 -62.94 -2.68
N GLY A 379 -28.30 -62.08 -3.16
CA GLY A 379 -27.63 -62.27 -4.44
C GLY A 379 -26.75 -63.53 -4.45
N SER A 380 -26.59 -64.13 -5.63
CA SER A 380 -25.77 -65.35 -5.82
C SER A 380 -24.27 -65.19 -5.52
N ASP A 381 -23.79 -63.98 -5.24
CA ASP A 381 -22.38 -63.67 -5.00
C ASP A 381 -22.20 -62.70 -3.79
N PRO A 382 -21.91 -63.23 -2.59
CA PRO A 382 -21.75 -62.42 -1.38
C PRO A 382 -20.48 -61.55 -1.39
N GLU A 383 -19.46 -61.89 -2.19
CA GLU A 383 -18.22 -61.11 -2.28
C GLU A 383 -18.47 -59.79 -3.02
N LYS A 384 -19.20 -59.85 -4.15
CA LYS A 384 -19.60 -58.64 -4.90
C LYS A 384 -20.51 -57.74 -4.07
N ALA A 385 -21.48 -58.30 -3.35
CA ALA A 385 -22.35 -57.56 -2.46
C ALA A 385 -21.54 -56.85 -1.34
N SER A 386 -20.59 -57.55 -0.71
CA SER A 386 -19.71 -56.96 0.31
C SER A 386 -18.89 -55.78 -0.23
N ARG A 387 -18.39 -55.86 -1.47
CA ARG A 387 -17.65 -54.77 -2.13
C ARG A 387 -18.50 -53.52 -2.34
N TRP A 388 -19.73 -53.67 -2.84
CA TRP A 388 -20.67 -52.56 -3.01
C TRP A 388 -21.05 -51.91 -1.68
N ILE A 389 -21.25 -52.70 -0.62
CA ILE A 389 -21.52 -52.18 0.73
C ILE A 389 -20.33 -51.37 1.25
N ARG A 390 -19.10 -51.85 1.06
CA ARG A 390 -17.88 -51.10 1.41
C ARG A 390 -17.79 -49.79 0.64
N PHE A 391 -18.07 -49.81 -0.67
CA PHE A 391 -18.05 -48.60 -1.51
C PHE A 391 -19.06 -47.56 -1.05
N ALA A 392 -20.29 -47.99 -0.80
CA ALA A 392 -21.33 -47.11 -0.31
C ALA A 392 -20.98 -46.49 1.06
N ARG A 393 -20.37 -47.25 1.98
CA ARG A 393 -19.85 -46.70 3.25
C ARG A 393 -18.78 -45.63 3.03
N THR A 394 -17.85 -45.84 2.09
CA THR A 394 -16.82 -44.85 1.76
C THR A 394 -17.42 -43.56 1.19
N ILE A 395 -18.44 -43.64 0.35
CA ILE A 395 -19.17 -42.47 -0.17
C ILE A 395 -19.95 -41.75 0.93
N GLN A 396 -20.58 -42.49 1.85
CA GLN A 396 -21.25 -41.91 3.01
C GLN A 396 -20.28 -41.17 3.94
N GLU A 397 -19.11 -41.74 4.23
CA GLU A 397 -18.04 -41.07 4.98
C GLU A 397 -17.51 -39.81 4.26
N LEU A 398 -17.36 -39.87 2.94
CA LEU A 398 -16.91 -38.74 2.14
C LEU A 398 -17.94 -37.60 2.18
N THR A 399 -19.22 -37.93 2.12
CA THR A 399 -20.34 -36.99 2.24
C THR A 399 -20.42 -36.37 3.64
N ALA A 400 -20.24 -37.18 4.69
CA ALA A 400 -20.41 -36.76 6.08
C ALA A 400 -19.21 -35.96 6.63
N THR A 401 -17.99 -36.26 6.20
CA THR A 401 -16.77 -35.69 6.79
C THR A 401 -15.97 -34.87 5.77
N SER A 402 -15.52 -35.50 4.68
CA SER A 402 -14.58 -34.86 3.75
C SER A 402 -15.19 -33.69 2.97
N LEU A 403 -16.47 -33.77 2.59
CA LEU A 403 -17.16 -32.71 1.87
C LEU A 403 -17.36 -31.44 2.72
N PRO A 404 -17.88 -31.52 3.97
CA PRO A 404 -17.91 -30.37 4.87
C PRO A 404 -16.54 -29.73 5.10
N GLU A 405 -15.49 -30.53 5.29
CA GLU A 405 -14.11 -30.05 5.47
C GLU A 405 -13.60 -29.29 4.24
N HIS A 406 -13.81 -29.83 3.04
CA HIS A 406 -13.46 -29.19 1.77
C HIS A 406 -14.15 -27.83 1.60
N LYS A 407 -15.46 -27.78 1.84
CA LYS A 407 -16.24 -26.54 1.75
C LYS A 407 -15.82 -25.53 2.83
N ALA A 408 -15.53 -25.99 4.04
CA ALA A 408 -15.05 -25.12 5.12
C ALA A 408 -13.67 -24.52 4.78
N ALA A 409 -12.76 -25.31 4.21
CA ALA A 409 -11.46 -24.84 3.78
C ALA A 409 -11.55 -23.74 2.70
N ILE A 410 -12.45 -23.90 1.71
CA ILE A 410 -12.71 -22.90 0.66
C ILE A 410 -13.30 -21.62 1.28
N ARG A 411 -14.32 -21.75 2.15
CA ARG A 411 -14.93 -20.58 2.79
C ARG A 411 -13.92 -19.77 3.58
N LYS A 412 -13.13 -20.43 4.43
CA LYS A 412 -12.13 -19.79 5.28
C LYS A 412 -10.98 -19.16 4.49
N SER A 413 -10.49 -19.84 3.45
CA SER A 413 -9.24 -19.46 2.79
C SER A 413 -9.43 -18.61 1.54
N VAL A 414 -10.66 -18.55 0.99
CA VAL A 414 -10.98 -17.85 -0.27
C VAL A 414 -12.13 -16.88 -0.07
N VAL A 415 -13.30 -17.36 0.39
CA VAL A 415 -14.52 -16.53 0.47
C VAL A 415 -14.41 -15.45 1.54
N GLU A 416 -13.92 -15.78 2.74
CA GLU A 416 -13.76 -14.82 3.84
C GLU A 416 -12.78 -13.69 3.50
N PRO A 417 -11.55 -13.95 3.02
CA PRO A 417 -10.62 -12.89 2.60
C PRO A 417 -11.19 -11.97 1.52
N ILE A 418 -11.80 -12.53 0.48
CA ILE A 418 -12.42 -11.75 -0.60
C ILE A 418 -13.64 -10.97 -0.07
N GLY A 419 -14.40 -11.54 0.86
CA GLY A 419 -15.52 -10.87 1.52
C GLY A 419 -15.09 -9.70 2.41
N VAL A 420 -13.95 -9.80 3.09
CA VAL A 420 -13.33 -8.68 3.82
C VAL A 420 -12.89 -7.60 2.84
N LEU A 421 -12.24 -7.97 1.74
CA LEU A 421 -11.86 -7.02 0.68
C LEU A 421 -13.08 -6.29 0.12
N TRP A 422 -14.15 -7.02 -0.17
CA TRP A 422 -15.42 -6.47 -0.64
C TRP A 422 -16.02 -5.44 0.33
N LYS A 423 -15.97 -5.71 1.65
CA LYS A 423 -16.38 -4.75 2.68
C LYS A 423 -15.51 -3.50 2.69
N ILE A 424 -14.20 -3.63 2.44
CA ILE A 424 -13.28 -2.49 2.33
C ILE A 424 -13.67 -1.62 1.14
N TYR A 425 -13.91 -2.20 -0.05
CA TYR A 425 -14.35 -1.48 -1.25
C TYR A 425 -15.63 -0.67 -0.98
N ASN A 426 -16.65 -1.30 -0.37
CA ASN A 426 -17.92 -0.62 -0.06
C ASN A 426 -17.86 0.33 1.16
N GLY A 427 -16.75 0.30 1.90
CA GLY A 427 -16.55 1.07 3.12
C GLY A 427 -15.90 2.43 2.86
N GLY A 428 -14.59 2.50 3.06
CA GLY A 428 -13.82 3.75 3.04
C GLY A 428 -13.78 4.41 1.67
N PRO A 429 -13.15 3.79 0.65
CA PRO A 429 -12.96 4.36 -0.68
C PRO A 429 -14.27 4.85 -1.32
N GLN A 430 -15.33 4.03 -1.30
CA GLN A 430 -16.62 4.41 -1.86
C GLN A 430 -17.25 5.63 -1.16
N LYS A 431 -17.10 5.75 0.17
CA LYS A 431 -17.56 6.94 0.91
C LYS A 431 -16.75 8.18 0.54
N LEU A 432 -15.45 8.05 0.32
CA LEU A 432 -14.57 9.15 -0.08
C LEU A 432 -14.88 9.64 -1.48
N MET A 433 -15.05 8.74 -2.45
CA MET A 433 -15.48 9.07 -3.81
C MET A 433 -16.83 9.81 -3.82
N ASN A 434 -17.79 9.35 -3.02
CA ASN A 434 -19.08 10.02 -2.85
C ASN A 434 -18.97 11.41 -2.22
N LYS A 435 -18.07 11.60 -1.24
CA LYS A 435 -17.83 12.91 -0.62
C LYS A 435 -17.11 13.86 -1.57
N ARG A 436 -16.12 13.40 -2.32
CA ARG A 436 -15.49 14.15 -3.41
C ARG A 436 -16.54 14.64 -4.40
N LYS A 437 -17.41 13.73 -4.88
CA LYS A 437 -18.51 14.07 -5.82
C LYS A 437 -19.43 15.16 -5.26
N LYS A 438 -19.78 15.09 -3.96
CA LYS A 438 -20.60 16.13 -3.29
C LYS A 438 -19.88 17.49 -3.19
N ARG A 439 -18.55 17.50 -3.06
CA ARG A 439 -17.74 18.73 -2.90
C ARG A 439 -17.25 19.34 -4.22
N LEU A 440 -17.43 18.64 -5.34
CA LEU A 440 -17.05 19.13 -6.67
C LEU A 440 -17.67 20.49 -7.01
N ALA A 441 -18.96 20.67 -6.70
CA ALA A 441 -19.65 21.94 -6.95
C ALA A 441 -19.08 23.11 -6.13
N ASP A 442 -18.66 22.85 -4.88
CA ASP A 442 -18.03 23.85 -4.02
C ASP A 442 -16.64 24.24 -4.57
N TYR A 443 -15.89 23.26 -5.08
CA TYR A 443 -14.57 23.48 -5.69
C TYR A 443 -14.66 24.23 -7.02
N SER A 444 -15.61 23.89 -7.91
CA SER A 444 -15.84 24.64 -9.15
C SER A 444 -16.16 26.11 -8.84
N LYS A 445 -17.01 26.38 -7.82
CA LYS A 445 -17.30 27.74 -7.35
C LYS A 445 -16.03 28.44 -6.85
N LEU A 446 -15.21 27.77 -6.03
CA LEU A 446 -13.93 28.31 -5.57
C LEU A 446 -13.02 28.71 -6.74
N LYS A 447 -12.90 27.86 -7.76
CA LYS A 447 -12.06 28.13 -8.93
C LYS A 447 -12.57 29.36 -9.70
N THR A 448 -13.87 29.42 -9.99
CA THR A 448 -14.47 30.58 -10.68
C THR A 448 -14.33 31.89 -9.91
N LEU A 449 -14.46 31.87 -8.57
CA LEU A 449 -14.27 33.07 -7.74
C LEU A 449 -12.81 33.53 -7.72
N LYS A 450 -11.85 32.59 -7.72
CA LYS A 450 -10.42 32.90 -7.83
C LYS A 450 -10.07 33.49 -9.19
N GLU A 451 -10.60 32.92 -10.28
CA GLU A 451 -10.39 33.41 -11.65
C GLU A 451 -10.98 34.82 -11.86
N ARG A 452 -12.09 35.13 -11.18
CA ARG A 452 -12.71 36.47 -11.19
C ARG A 452 -12.03 37.48 -10.24
N GLY A 453 -11.05 37.05 -9.45
CA GLY A 453 -10.36 37.90 -8.48
C GLY A 453 -11.25 38.37 -7.31
N GLU A 454 -12.39 37.71 -7.08
CA GLU A 454 -13.35 38.07 -6.03
C GLU A 454 -12.96 37.50 -4.66
N SER A 455 -13.36 38.17 -3.58
CA SER A 455 -13.13 37.69 -2.22
C SER A 455 -13.84 36.36 -1.97
N VAL A 456 -13.06 35.31 -1.68
CA VAL A 456 -13.58 33.96 -1.47
C VAL A 456 -14.05 33.80 -0.02
N PRO A 457 -15.33 33.47 0.23
CA PRO A 457 -15.81 33.16 1.57
C PRO A 457 -15.02 32.00 2.20
N ALA A 458 -14.64 32.13 3.47
CA ALA A 458 -13.85 31.12 4.19
C ALA A 458 -14.44 29.70 4.08
N LYS A 459 -15.77 29.56 4.18
CA LYS A 459 -16.47 28.26 4.03
C LYS A 459 -16.28 27.60 2.66
N ILE A 460 -16.21 28.39 1.58
CA ILE A 460 -16.00 27.87 0.22
C ILE A 460 -14.53 27.51 0.03
N LYS A 461 -13.62 28.33 0.60
CA LYS A 461 -12.19 28.04 0.64
C LYS A 461 -11.90 26.70 1.33
N ASP A 462 -12.43 26.51 2.54
CA ASP A 462 -12.27 25.27 3.32
C ASP A 462 -12.85 24.06 2.58
N ALA A 463 -14.04 24.20 1.98
CA ALA A 463 -14.66 23.12 1.22
C ALA A 463 -13.85 22.72 -0.02
N GLY A 464 -13.22 23.70 -0.68
CA GLY A 464 -12.34 23.44 -1.82
C GLY A 464 -10.99 22.83 -1.42
N GLU A 465 -10.41 23.23 -0.28
CA GLU A 465 -9.21 22.56 0.27
C GLU A 465 -9.51 21.09 0.63
N VAL A 466 -10.67 20.82 1.21
CA VAL A 466 -11.12 19.44 1.47
C VAL A 466 -11.31 18.66 0.15
N TYR A 467 -11.85 19.29 -0.90
CA TYR A 467 -11.97 18.64 -2.21
C TYR A 467 -10.59 18.26 -2.79
N VAL A 468 -9.63 19.19 -2.79
CA VAL A 468 -8.28 18.95 -3.31
C VAL A 468 -7.61 17.82 -2.54
N ALA A 469 -7.69 17.83 -1.21
CA ALA A 469 -7.14 16.76 -0.37
C ALA A 469 -7.77 15.40 -0.70
N LEU A 470 -9.10 15.33 -0.85
CA LEU A 470 -9.81 14.10 -1.22
C LEU A 470 -9.45 13.63 -2.63
N ASN A 471 -9.31 14.54 -3.59
CA ASN A 471 -8.98 14.23 -4.97
C ASN A 471 -7.60 13.60 -5.08
N GLU A 472 -6.59 14.24 -4.49
CA GLU A 472 -5.21 13.75 -4.49
C GLU A 472 -5.06 12.44 -3.69
N ALA A 473 -5.72 12.33 -2.54
CA ALA A 473 -5.73 11.08 -1.78
C ALA A 473 -6.29 9.92 -2.61
N LEU A 474 -7.41 10.13 -3.31
CA LEU A 474 -8.01 9.09 -4.15
C LEU A 474 -7.12 8.70 -5.33
N LYS A 475 -6.38 9.63 -5.94
CA LYS A 475 -5.42 9.32 -7.01
C LYS A 475 -4.26 8.44 -6.55
N ILE A 476 -3.80 8.62 -5.30
CA ILE A 476 -2.69 7.86 -4.75
C ILE A 476 -3.17 6.51 -4.17
N GLU A 477 -4.26 6.52 -3.42
CA GLU A 477 -4.71 5.35 -2.66
C GLU A 477 -5.45 4.32 -3.54
N LEU A 478 -6.17 4.74 -4.58
CA LEU A 478 -6.90 3.81 -5.45
C LEU A 478 -5.96 2.84 -6.21
N PRO A 479 -4.89 3.30 -6.88
CA PRO A 479 -3.93 2.39 -7.52
C PRO A 479 -3.25 1.44 -6.53
N ALA A 480 -2.90 1.94 -5.35
CA ALA A 480 -2.31 1.12 -4.29
C ALA A 480 -3.27 0.02 -3.81
N LEU A 481 -4.56 0.37 -3.64
CA LEU A 481 -5.61 -0.60 -3.34
C LEU A 481 -5.69 -1.66 -4.44
N TYR A 482 -5.66 -1.29 -5.73
CA TYR A 482 -5.74 -2.26 -6.83
C TYR A 482 -4.59 -3.25 -6.84
N LYS A 483 -3.36 -2.76 -6.60
CA LYS A 483 -2.18 -3.62 -6.53
C LYS A 483 -2.33 -4.67 -5.41
N LEU A 484 -2.72 -4.23 -4.21
CA LEU A 484 -2.89 -5.12 -3.06
C LEU A 484 -4.09 -6.07 -3.24
N SER A 485 -5.19 -5.60 -3.81
CA SER A 485 -6.35 -6.43 -4.15
C SER A 485 -5.97 -7.54 -5.12
N LYS A 486 -5.18 -7.22 -6.15
CA LYS A 486 -4.69 -8.20 -7.13
C LYS A 486 -3.85 -9.28 -6.45
N GLU A 487 -2.88 -8.89 -5.63
CA GLU A 487 -2.01 -9.83 -4.89
C GLU A 487 -2.84 -10.74 -3.96
N LEU A 488 -3.85 -10.19 -3.27
CA LEU A 488 -4.74 -10.98 -2.42
C LEU A 488 -5.54 -12.01 -3.23
N VAL A 489 -6.18 -11.58 -4.32
CA VAL A 489 -7.01 -12.45 -5.16
C VAL A 489 -6.17 -13.55 -5.80
N GLU A 490 -4.99 -13.23 -6.34
CA GLU A 490 -4.08 -14.22 -6.92
C GLU A 490 -3.68 -15.29 -5.90
N ASN A 491 -3.37 -14.89 -4.67
CA ASN A 491 -3.06 -15.83 -3.58
C ASN A 491 -4.28 -16.68 -3.21
N CYS A 492 -5.48 -16.09 -3.12
CA CYS A 492 -6.72 -16.82 -2.87
C CYS A 492 -6.98 -17.86 -3.97
N MET A 493 -6.77 -17.52 -5.25
CA MET A 493 -6.95 -18.44 -6.36
C MET A 493 -5.92 -19.58 -6.37
N ARG A 494 -4.66 -19.32 -6.00
CA ARG A 494 -3.65 -20.38 -5.82
C ARG A 494 -4.06 -21.36 -4.72
N ILE A 495 -4.52 -20.84 -3.58
CA ILE A 495 -5.02 -21.67 -2.48
C ILE A 495 -6.25 -22.46 -2.92
N PHE A 496 -7.15 -21.83 -3.69
CA PHE A 496 -8.33 -22.50 -4.22
C PHE A 496 -7.96 -23.72 -5.08
N ILE A 497 -7.04 -23.55 -6.04
CA ILE A 497 -6.54 -24.66 -6.88
C ILE A 497 -5.91 -25.77 -6.02
N GLN A 498 -5.17 -25.40 -4.98
CA GLN A 498 -4.57 -26.37 -4.07
C GLN A 498 -5.63 -27.17 -3.30
N ILE A 499 -6.69 -26.50 -2.82
CA ILE A 499 -7.82 -27.14 -2.14
C ILE A 499 -8.57 -28.07 -3.10
N GLN A 500 -8.83 -27.63 -4.33
CA GLN A 500 -9.44 -28.49 -5.38
C GLN A 500 -8.57 -29.72 -5.67
N SER A 501 -7.25 -29.54 -5.79
CA SER A 501 -6.31 -30.65 -6.01
C SER A 501 -6.32 -31.64 -4.85
N ASN A 502 -6.36 -31.14 -3.60
CA ASN A 502 -6.45 -31.99 -2.42
C ASN A 502 -7.78 -32.76 -2.38
N TRP A 503 -8.89 -32.13 -2.76
CA TRP A 503 -10.18 -32.79 -2.88
C TRP A 503 -10.15 -33.97 -3.86
N HIS A 504 -9.61 -33.77 -5.06
CA HIS A 504 -9.47 -34.85 -6.05
C HIS A 504 -8.53 -35.96 -5.57
N LYS A 505 -7.43 -35.63 -4.86
CA LYS A 505 -6.55 -36.62 -4.23
C LYS A 505 -7.25 -37.44 -3.15
N THR A 506 -8.12 -36.81 -2.34
CA THR A 506 -8.93 -37.52 -1.34
C THR A 506 -9.88 -38.51 -1.99
N TRP A 507 -10.54 -38.11 -3.08
CA TRP A 507 -11.36 -39.01 -3.90
C TRP A 507 -10.55 -40.17 -4.47
N GLU A 508 -9.40 -39.88 -5.11
CA GLU A 508 -8.53 -40.90 -5.67
C GLU A 508 -8.08 -41.90 -4.60
N MET A 509 -7.61 -41.43 -3.44
CA MET A 509 -7.14 -42.28 -2.35
C MET A 509 -8.26 -43.20 -1.82
N LYS A 510 -9.46 -42.64 -1.59
CA LYS A 510 -10.62 -43.39 -1.11
C LYS A 510 -11.10 -44.42 -2.14
N ILE A 511 -11.16 -44.05 -3.42
CA ILE A 511 -11.58 -44.97 -4.48
C ILE A 511 -10.53 -46.08 -4.68
N LYS A 512 -9.25 -45.72 -4.76
CA LYS A 512 -8.15 -46.65 -5.01
C LYS A 512 -8.04 -47.73 -3.95
N ALA A 513 -8.28 -47.41 -2.67
CA ALA A 513 -8.28 -48.38 -1.59
C ALA A 513 -9.28 -49.54 -1.79
N MET A 514 -10.40 -49.29 -2.46
CA MET A 514 -11.41 -50.32 -2.75
C MET A 514 -11.07 -51.14 -4.01
N MET A 515 -10.19 -50.57 -4.83
CA MET A 515 -9.83 -51.03 -6.15
C MET A 515 -8.56 -51.91 -6.13
N GLN A 516 -7.79 -51.86 -5.04
CA GLN A 516 -6.52 -52.58 -4.86
C GLN A 516 -6.61 -54.11 -4.99
N GLU A 517 -7.76 -54.74 -4.73
CA GLU A 517 -7.92 -56.20 -4.95
C GLU A 517 -7.98 -56.58 -6.44
N GLN A 518 -8.35 -55.67 -7.35
CA GLN A 518 -8.48 -55.95 -8.80
C GLN A 518 -7.38 -55.30 -9.66
N LEU A 519 -6.65 -54.34 -9.10
CA LEU A 519 -5.64 -53.55 -9.81
C LEU A 519 -4.20 -54.02 -9.59
N SER A 520 -3.99 -55.08 -8.81
CA SER A 520 -2.67 -55.72 -8.68
C SER A 520 -2.09 -56.17 -10.03
N ASP A 521 -2.93 -56.49 -11.02
CA ASP A 521 -2.50 -56.95 -12.36
C ASP A 521 -2.65 -55.92 -13.50
N ARG A 522 -3.38 -54.80 -13.30
CA ARG A 522 -3.60 -53.77 -14.34
C ARG A 522 -2.93 -52.44 -13.95
N ARG A 523 -1.93 -52.01 -14.74
CA ARG A 523 -1.46 -50.61 -14.69
C ARG A 523 -2.56 -49.71 -15.27
N LEU A 524 -3.16 -48.87 -14.45
CA LEU A 524 -4.03 -47.79 -14.93
C LEU A 524 -3.21 -46.83 -15.78
N SER A 525 -3.51 -46.74 -17.08
CA SER A 525 -2.92 -45.72 -17.94
C SER A 525 -3.40 -44.33 -17.51
N HIS A 526 -2.52 -43.34 -17.63
CA HIS A 526 -2.87 -41.93 -17.42
C HIS A 526 -3.43 -41.27 -18.68
N GLU A 527 -3.41 -41.97 -19.83
CA GLU A 527 -3.97 -41.45 -21.08
C GLU A 527 -5.47 -41.72 -21.18
N LYS A 528 -6.23 -40.67 -21.51
CA LYS A 528 -7.69 -40.75 -21.66
C LYS A 528 -8.14 -41.79 -22.70
N SER A 529 -7.37 -41.98 -23.77
CA SER A 529 -7.68 -42.95 -24.83
C SER A 529 -7.72 -44.37 -24.29
N ASP A 530 -6.70 -44.73 -23.51
CA ASP A 530 -6.56 -46.05 -22.92
C ASP A 530 -7.64 -46.32 -21.88
N ILE A 531 -7.96 -45.34 -21.02
CA ILE A 531 -9.05 -45.45 -20.04
C ILE A 531 -10.39 -45.74 -20.72
N ILE A 532 -10.67 -45.07 -21.85
CA ILE A 532 -11.91 -45.29 -22.61
C ILE A 532 -11.92 -46.67 -23.26
N ALA A 533 -10.79 -47.12 -23.79
CA ALA A 533 -10.67 -48.45 -24.39
C ALA A 533 -10.89 -49.56 -23.35
N ASP A 534 -10.24 -49.44 -22.19
CA ASP A 534 -10.39 -50.38 -21.07
C ASP A 534 -11.83 -50.42 -20.57
N PHE A 535 -12.45 -49.26 -20.34
CA PHE A 535 -13.85 -49.17 -19.93
C PHE A 535 -14.78 -49.82 -20.96
N LYS A 536 -14.59 -49.57 -22.26
CA LYS A 536 -15.43 -50.16 -23.31
C LYS A 536 -15.30 -51.67 -23.35
N ALA A 537 -14.09 -52.21 -23.20
CA ALA A 537 -13.87 -53.65 -23.19
C ALA A 537 -14.60 -54.32 -22.03
N ASP A 538 -14.47 -53.75 -20.82
CA ASP A 538 -15.12 -54.29 -19.62
C ASP A 538 -16.65 -54.09 -19.68
N PHE A 539 -17.12 -52.93 -20.16
CA PHE A 539 -18.55 -52.63 -20.31
C PHE A 539 -19.23 -53.55 -21.32
N GLN A 540 -18.57 -53.87 -22.44
CA GLN A 540 -19.15 -54.70 -23.49
C GLN A 540 -19.46 -56.13 -23.02
N ILE A 541 -18.67 -56.66 -22.07
CA ILE A 541 -18.96 -57.95 -21.42
C ILE A 541 -20.27 -57.86 -20.64
N ILE A 542 -20.40 -56.84 -19.78
CA ILE A 542 -21.61 -56.61 -18.97
C ILE A 542 -22.82 -56.33 -19.87
N GLU A 543 -22.65 -55.54 -20.92
CA GLU A 543 -23.71 -55.23 -21.89
C GLU A 543 -24.23 -56.49 -22.58
N ASN A 544 -23.34 -57.41 -22.99
CA ASN A 544 -23.74 -58.70 -23.56
C ASN A 544 -24.53 -59.55 -22.55
N ASP A 545 -24.11 -59.59 -21.28
CA ASP A 545 -24.83 -60.31 -20.22
C ASP A 545 -26.23 -59.73 -19.98
N VAL A 546 -26.36 -58.40 -19.98
CA VAL A 546 -27.66 -57.72 -19.89
C VAL A 546 -28.53 -58.02 -21.11
N GLN A 547 -27.97 -58.07 -22.31
CA GLN A 547 -28.70 -58.43 -23.53
C GLN A 547 -29.11 -59.91 -23.59
N ASN A 548 -28.58 -60.78 -22.72
CA ASN A 548 -29.06 -62.15 -22.55
C ASN A 548 -30.28 -62.25 -21.64
N LEU A 549 -30.61 -61.18 -20.90
CA LEU A 549 -31.84 -61.11 -20.11
C LEU A 549 -33.02 -60.81 -21.04
N SER A 550 -33.99 -61.71 -21.08
CA SER A 550 -35.18 -61.62 -21.97
C SER A 550 -35.98 -60.32 -21.78
N ILE A 551 -35.96 -59.75 -20.58
CA ILE A 551 -36.58 -58.46 -20.22
C ILE A 551 -35.86 -57.25 -20.83
N CYS A 552 -34.57 -57.37 -21.15
CA CYS A 552 -33.74 -56.28 -21.67
C CYS A 552 -33.53 -56.38 -23.19
N ASN A 553 -33.74 -57.57 -23.77
CA ASN A 553 -33.58 -57.82 -25.20
C ASN A 553 -34.95 -57.82 -25.91
N ARG A 554 -35.25 -56.72 -26.60
CA ARG A 554 -36.53 -56.50 -27.31
C ARG A 554 -36.88 -57.63 -28.29
N SER A 555 -35.88 -58.25 -28.93
CA SER A 555 -36.07 -59.34 -29.88
C SER A 555 -36.40 -60.68 -29.20
N GLN A 556 -35.90 -60.92 -27.99
CA GLN A 556 -36.25 -62.09 -27.19
C GLN A 556 -37.60 -61.91 -26.49
N LEU A 557 -37.90 -60.68 -26.05
CA LEU A 557 -39.20 -60.31 -25.49
C LEU A 557 -40.34 -60.54 -26.50
N GLU A 558 -40.15 -60.12 -27.76
CA GLU A 558 -41.11 -60.38 -28.85
C GLU A 558 -41.30 -61.89 -29.13
N LYS A 559 -40.24 -62.70 -29.07
CA LYS A 559 -40.35 -64.17 -29.19
C LYS A 559 -41.10 -64.80 -28.02
N PHE A 560 -40.93 -64.27 -26.81
CA PHE A 560 -41.66 -64.73 -25.63
C PHE A 560 -43.16 -64.40 -25.71
N TYR A 561 -43.50 -63.20 -26.19
CA TYR A 561 -44.89 -62.82 -26.49
C TYR A 561 -45.52 -63.69 -27.60
N GLN A 562 -44.74 -64.14 -28.57
CA GLN A 562 -45.20 -65.05 -29.62
C GLN A 562 -45.38 -66.51 -29.16
N MET A 563 -44.68 -66.95 -28.10
CA MET A 563 -44.85 -68.29 -27.50
C MET A 563 -46.08 -68.40 -26.59
N ALA A 564 -46.55 -67.29 -26.02
CA ALA A 564 -47.73 -67.28 -25.16
C ALA A 564 -49.03 -67.21 -25.97
N SER A 565 -49.46 -68.34 -26.52
CA SER A 565 -50.85 -68.58 -26.91
C SER A 565 -51.21 -70.06 -26.72
N PRO A 566 -51.81 -70.44 -25.58
CA PRO A 566 -52.56 -71.69 -25.51
C PRO A 566 -53.86 -71.49 -26.27
N THR A 567 -54.02 -72.17 -27.40
CA THR A 567 -55.29 -72.27 -28.11
C THR A 567 -56.25 -73.08 -27.23
N PHE A 568 -57.12 -72.41 -26.46
CA PHE A 568 -58.30 -73.05 -25.90
C PHE A 568 -59.36 -73.17 -27.00
N ILE A 569 -59.57 -74.39 -27.48
CA ILE A 569 -60.66 -74.76 -28.40
C ILE A 569 -61.85 -75.23 -27.54
N THR A 570 -62.92 -74.40 -27.59
CA THR A 570 -64.38 -74.68 -27.43
C THR A 570 -64.88 -75.33 -26.12
N ASP A 571 -65.96 -74.93 -25.45
CA ASP A 571 -67.33 -74.52 -25.86
C ASP A 571 -67.82 -73.35 -24.97
N GLY A 572 -68.61 -72.36 -25.40
CA GLY A 572 -69.99 -72.49 -25.86
C GLY A 572 -70.97 -71.93 -24.80
N SER A 573 -71.52 -70.74 -25.07
CA SER A 573 -72.72 -70.08 -24.46
C SER A 573 -72.56 -68.98 -23.37
N SER A 574 -72.91 -67.76 -23.82
CA SER A 574 -73.67 -66.67 -23.18
C SER A 574 -73.35 -66.17 -21.75
N LEU A 575 -73.14 -64.84 -21.61
CA LEU A 575 -74.06 -63.89 -20.94
C LEU A 575 -73.41 -62.50 -20.70
N LYS A 576 -73.86 -61.53 -21.51
CA LYS A 576 -74.38 -60.20 -21.14
C LYS A 576 -73.66 -59.36 -20.06
N ARG A 577 -73.17 -58.20 -20.53
CA ARG A 577 -72.90 -56.95 -19.79
C ARG A 577 -74.19 -56.41 -19.13
N PRO A 578 -74.09 -55.63 -18.05
CA PRO A 578 -74.56 -54.25 -18.19
C PRO A 578 -73.72 -53.20 -17.43
N SER A 579 -73.75 -52.02 -18.05
CA SER A 579 -73.20 -50.72 -17.68
C SER A 579 -74.12 -49.92 -16.75
N THR A 580 -73.56 -49.07 -15.89
CA THR A 580 -74.25 -47.92 -15.29
C THR A 580 -73.43 -46.65 -15.50
N MET A 581 -74.06 -45.70 -16.19
CA MET A 581 -73.68 -44.30 -16.37
C MET A 581 -74.42 -43.44 -15.33
N THR A 582 -73.77 -42.40 -14.80
CA THR A 582 -74.29 -41.05 -14.51
C THR A 582 -73.08 -40.18 -14.15
N GLY A 583 -72.87 -38.94 -14.58
CA GLY A 583 -73.57 -38.02 -15.47
C GLY A 583 -72.97 -36.61 -15.31
N SER A 584 -73.04 -35.81 -16.39
CA SER A 584 -72.88 -34.34 -16.48
C SER A 584 -71.46 -33.75 -16.33
N SER A 585 -70.80 -33.20 -17.37
CA SER A 585 -71.11 -32.00 -18.18
C SER A 585 -71.12 -30.71 -17.31
N ARG A 586 -70.42 -29.59 -17.59
CA ARG A 586 -70.06 -28.84 -18.82
C ARG A 586 -68.80 -27.96 -18.50
N VAL A 587 -67.79 -27.75 -19.37
CA VAL A 587 -67.75 -26.94 -20.64
C VAL A 587 -67.90 -25.44 -20.29
N ASN A 588 -67.09 -24.45 -20.71
CA ASN A 588 -66.16 -24.29 -21.83
C ASN A 588 -65.19 -23.10 -21.66
N SER A 589 -64.23 -23.08 -22.57
CA SER A 589 -63.18 -22.09 -22.89
C SER A 589 -63.64 -20.87 -23.72
N MET A 590 -62.88 -19.75 -23.59
CA MET A 590 -62.55 -18.63 -24.53
C MET A 590 -63.69 -17.90 -25.27
N ASN A 591 -63.72 -16.61 -25.58
CA ASN A 591 -62.92 -15.37 -25.52
C ASN A 591 -64.01 -14.24 -25.60
N SER A 592 -63.87 -12.98 -25.20
CA SER A 592 -62.91 -11.94 -25.59
C SER A 592 -63.24 -10.65 -24.81
N ASP A 593 -62.26 -10.10 -24.07
CA ASP A 593 -61.79 -8.70 -24.05
C ASP A 593 -60.66 -8.57 -23.01
#